data_AF-A0A1I8NBD6-F1
#
_entry.id   AF-A0A1I8NBD6-F1
#
_cell.length_a   1.000
_cell.length_b   1.000
_cell.length_c   1.000
_cell.angle_alpha   90.00
_cell.angle_beta   90.00
_cell.angle_gamma   90.00
#
_symmetry.space_group_name_H-M   'P 1'
#
loop_
_entity.id
_entity.type
_entity.pdbx_description
1 polymer ?
#
loop_
_entity_poly.entity_id
_entity_poly.type
_entity_poly.pdbx_seq_one_letter_code
_entity_poly.pdbx_strand_id
1 'polypeptide(L)'
;MATGIAVEKWHKSEDGSLFYIDTEAKYNWHGAWNECARKNMSLIAIDSRYKHLQIDTLIKKLFAACPSFWIAGHDNAIDLRYEWATSGEIFSFTNWGPGQPDRLNNNEHCILIWQNTWQWYDLPCGHKLGFICEENRYIKEKAKELEILKKECQKDDDVGKSKNIALFINSKPTFEYLKSSN
;
A
#
# COMPACT_ATOMS: atom_id res chain seq x y z
N MET A 1 -25.54 -30.49 -4.73
CA MET A 1 -24.70 -29.71 -3.80
C MET A 1 -23.61 -29.03 -4.63
N ALA A 2 -23.63 -27.71 -4.73
CA ALA A 2 -22.58 -26.98 -5.43
C ALA A 2 -21.28 -27.14 -4.63
N THR A 3 -20.29 -27.83 -5.18
CA THR A 3 -18.94 -27.89 -4.62
C THR A 3 -18.33 -26.50 -4.78
N GLY A 4 -18.45 -25.68 -3.73
CA GLY A 4 -17.82 -24.36 -3.69
C GLY A 4 -16.31 -24.54 -3.70
N ILE A 5 -15.70 -24.36 -4.87
CA ILE A 5 -14.23 -24.28 -4.97
C ILE A 5 -13.82 -23.01 -4.23
N ALA A 6 -12.96 -23.16 -3.23
CA ALA A 6 -12.36 -22.02 -2.55
C ALA A 6 -11.54 -21.21 -3.56
N VAL A 7 -11.91 -19.96 -3.80
CA VAL A 7 -11.15 -19.05 -4.65
C VAL A 7 -9.89 -18.64 -3.89
N GLU A 8 -8.72 -18.85 -4.49
CA GLU A 8 -7.45 -18.36 -3.96
C GLU A 8 -7.51 -16.83 -3.88
N LYS A 9 -7.21 -16.27 -2.70
CA LYS A 9 -7.27 -14.82 -2.46
C LYS A 9 -5.90 -14.16 -2.32
N TRP A 10 -4.85 -14.95 -2.15
CA TRP A 10 -3.49 -14.46 -2.02
C TRP A 10 -2.79 -14.55 -3.36
N HIS A 11 -2.21 -13.45 -3.82
CA HIS A 11 -1.60 -13.38 -5.14
C HIS A 11 -0.27 -12.63 -5.09
N LYS A 12 0.66 -13.03 -5.95
CA LYS A 12 1.95 -12.37 -6.11
C LYS A 12 2.03 -11.77 -7.51
N SER A 13 2.45 -10.51 -7.60
CA SER A 13 2.79 -9.88 -8.89
C SER A 13 4.16 -10.32 -9.39
N GLU A 14 4.49 -9.92 -10.61
CA GLU A 14 5.76 -10.26 -11.28
C GLU A 14 7.01 -9.78 -10.51
N ASP A 15 6.94 -8.61 -9.88
CA ASP A 15 8.01 -8.05 -9.03
C ASP A 15 8.12 -8.71 -7.64
N GLY A 16 7.23 -9.67 -7.35
CA GLY A 16 7.19 -10.36 -6.08
C GLY A 16 6.39 -9.69 -4.97
N SER A 17 5.70 -8.57 -5.23
CA SER A 17 4.80 -7.95 -4.24
C SER A 17 3.58 -8.84 -3.96
N LEU A 18 3.16 -8.89 -2.69
CA LEU A 18 2.03 -9.71 -2.23
C LEU A 18 0.75 -8.88 -2.15
N PHE A 19 -0.34 -9.46 -2.65
CA PHE A 19 -1.68 -8.88 -2.61
C PHE A 19 -2.67 -9.89 -2.03
N TYR A 20 -3.68 -9.36 -1.33
CA TYR A 20 -4.86 -10.11 -0.96
C TYR A 20 -6.06 -9.51 -1.71
N ILE A 21 -6.76 -10.30 -2.50
CA ILE A 21 -7.89 -9.84 -3.31
C ILE A 21 -9.14 -10.61 -2.91
N ASP A 22 -10.14 -9.89 -2.44
CA ASP A 22 -11.47 -10.45 -2.16
C ASP A 22 -12.45 -9.90 -3.18
N THR A 23 -13.07 -10.77 -3.97
CA THR A 23 -14.07 -10.37 -4.98
C THR A 23 -15.49 -10.36 -4.43
N GLU A 24 -15.70 -10.80 -3.18
CA GLU A 24 -17.03 -10.86 -2.59
C GLU A 24 -17.54 -9.44 -2.31
N ALA A 25 -18.67 -9.07 -2.92
CA ALA A 25 -19.36 -7.79 -2.74
C ALA A 25 -20.07 -7.68 -1.38
N LYS A 26 -19.29 -7.80 -0.29
CA LYS A 26 -19.79 -7.82 1.09
C LYS A 26 -19.26 -6.70 1.97
N TYR A 27 -18.20 -6.01 1.53
CA TYR A 27 -17.53 -5.00 2.34
C TYR A 27 -17.79 -3.60 1.81
N ASN A 28 -18.20 -2.71 2.72
CA ASN A 28 -18.11 -1.28 2.45
C ASN A 28 -16.65 -0.80 2.55
N TRP A 29 -16.37 0.44 2.16
CA TRP A 29 -14.99 0.93 2.08
C TRP A 29 -14.25 0.83 3.43
N HIS A 30 -14.93 1.19 4.52
CA HIS A 30 -14.41 1.08 5.89
C HIS A 30 -14.18 -0.38 6.31
N GLY A 31 -15.06 -1.29 5.91
CA GLY A 31 -14.91 -2.72 6.14
C GLY A 31 -13.70 -3.30 5.40
N ALA A 32 -13.50 -2.91 4.15
CA ALA A 32 -12.34 -3.28 3.35
C ALA A 32 -11.03 -2.79 4.00
N TRP A 33 -11.01 -1.53 4.45
CA TRP A 33 -9.90 -0.96 5.22
C TRP A 33 -9.55 -1.81 6.45
N ASN A 34 -10.57 -2.12 7.27
CA ASN A 34 -10.39 -2.92 8.49
C ASN A 34 -9.93 -4.35 8.20
N GLU A 35 -10.43 -4.98 7.13
CA GLU A 35 -10.02 -6.34 6.76
C GLU A 35 -8.56 -6.41 6.30
N CYS A 36 -8.07 -5.42 5.56
CA CYS A 36 -6.65 -5.33 5.23
C CYS A 36 -5.80 -5.16 6.49
N ALA A 37 -6.20 -4.28 7.40
CA ALA A 37 -5.50 -4.07 8.67
C ALA A 37 -5.44 -5.35 9.52
N ARG A 38 -6.55 -6.11 9.60
CA ARG A 38 -6.61 -7.40 10.32
C ARG A 38 -5.65 -8.46 9.76
N LYS A 39 -5.22 -8.30 8.50
CA LYS A 39 -4.24 -9.16 7.82
C LYS A 39 -2.81 -8.63 7.91
N ASN A 40 -2.56 -7.58 8.70
CA ASN A 40 -1.30 -6.82 8.71
C ASN A 40 -0.91 -6.26 7.33
N MET A 41 -1.92 -5.91 6.54
CA MET A 41 -1.79 -5.32 5.21
C MET A 41 -2.45 -3.94 5.19
N SER A 42 -2.34 -3.27 4.05
CA SER A 42 -2.99 -1.98 3.81
C SER A 42 -3.99 -2.10 2.68
N LEU A 43 -5.12 -1.39 2.75
CA LEU A 43 -5.96 -1.21 1.57
C LEU A 43 -5.11 -0.52 0.49
N ILE A 44 -5.21 -0.96 -0.76
CA ILE A 44 -4.21 -0.55 -1.76
C ILE A 44 -4.27 0.94 -2.10
N ALA A 45 -3.12 1.60 -2.05
CA ALA A 45 -2.94 2.95 -2.56
C ALA A 45 -2.21 2.91 -3.90
N ILE A 46 -2.86 3.35 -4.98
CA ILE A 46 -2.29 3.32 -6.34
C ILE A 46 -1.64 4.67 -6.65
N ASP A 47 -0.56 4.94 -5.92
CA ASP A 47 0.18 6.21 -5.89
C ASP A 47 1.15 6.43 -7.08
N SER A 48 1.21 5.49 -8.03
CA SER A 48 2.09 5.61 -9.19
C SER A 48 1.57 4.84 -10.40
N ARG A 49 1.99 5.29 -11.60
CA ARG A 49 1.72 4.58 -12.85
C ARG A 49 2.26 3.15 -12.86
N TYR A 50 3.43 2.93 -12.25
CA TYR A 50 4.02 1.60 -12.14
C TYR A 50 3.11 0.65 -11.35
N LYS A 51 2.65 1.07 -10.16
CA LYS A 51 1.73 0.28 -9.34
C LYS A 51 0.39 0.05 -10.02
N HIS A 52 -0.12 1.04 -10.77
CA HIS A 52 -1.33 0.87 -11.57
C HIS A 52 -1.17 -0.26 -12.61
N LEU A 53 -0.10 -0.24 -13.40
CA LEU A 53 0.15 -1.28 -14.42
C LEU A 53 0.29 -2.68 -13.81
N GLN A 54 0.96 -2.76 -12.67
CA GLN A 54 1.13 -4.01 -11.92
C GLN A 54 -0.22 -4.60 -11.48
N ILE A 55 -1.08 -3.77 -10.88
CA ILE A 55 -2.41 -4.21 -10.43
C ILE A 55 -3.33 -4.51 -11.60
N ASP A 56 -3.33 -3.67 -12.63
CA ASP A 56 -4.14 -3.85 -13.83
C ASP A 56 -3.82 -5.18 -14.53
N THR A 57 -2.52 -5.48 -14.69
CA THR A 57 -2.06 -6.77 -15.24
C THR A 57 -2.48 -7.94 -14.38
N LEU A 58 -2.35 -7.83 -13.05
CA LEU A 58 -2.70 -8.89 -12.11
C LEU A 58 -4.20 -9.19 -12.13
N ILE A 59 -5.06 -8.17 -11.98
CA ILE A 59 -6.51 -8.38 -11.88
C ILE A 59 -7.12 -8.83 -13.20
N LYS A 60 -6.64 -8.32 -14.35
CA LYS A 60 -7.09 -8.78 -15.69
C LYS A 60 -6.71 -10.22 -15.97
N LYS A 61 -5.56 -10.68 -15.45
CA LYS A 61 -5.11 -12.07 -15.56
C LYS A 61 -5.93 -13.01 -14.69
N LEU A 62 -6.31 -12.57 -13.49
CA LEU A 62 -6.99 -13.43 -12.50
C LEU A 62 -8.49 -13.53 -12.69
N PHE A 63 -9.15 -12.43 -13.11
CA PHE A 63 -10.60 -12.34 -13.07
C PHE A 63 -11.17 -12.12 -14.48
N ALA A 64 -11.70 -13.19 -15.07
CA ALA A 64 -12.42 -13.12 -16.34
C ALA A 64 -13.78 -12.42 -16.21
N ALA A 65 -14.45 -12.58 -15.06
CA ALA A 65 -15.58 -11.75 -14.66
C ALA A 65 -15.03 -10.45 -14.08
N CYS A 66 -15.53 -9.32 -14.54
CA CYS A 66 -15.09 -7.99 -14.11
C CYS A 66 -15.66 -7.65 -12.72
N PRO A 67 -14.88 -7.66 -11.62
CA PRO A 67 -15.35 -7.26 -10.29
C PRO A 67 -14.95 -5.80 -10.04
N SER A 68 -15.72 -5.10 -9.21
CA SER A 68 -15.34 -3.78 -8.72
C SER A 68 -14.65 -3.89 -7.36
N PHE A 69 -13.60 -3.10 -7.15
CA PHE A 69 -12.73 -3.20 -5.98
C PHE A 69 -12.54 -1.87 -5.29
N TRP A 70 -12.78 -1.83 -3.98
CA TRP A 70 -12.35 -0.70 -3.15
C TRP A 70 -10.82 -0.57 -3.13
N ILE A 71 -10.36 0.68 -3.24
CA ILE A 71 -8.96 1.09 -3.05
C ILE A 71 -8.90 2.19 -1.98
N ALA A 72 -7.72 2.51 -1.47
CA ALA A 72 -7.54 3.39 -0.31
C ALA A 72 -7.81 4.88 -0.57
N GLY A 73 -8.26 5.24 -1.77
CA GLY A 73 -8.57 6.61 -2.14
C GLY A 73 -9.86 7.12 -1.50
N HIS A 74 -9.84 8.35 -1.01
CA HIS A 74 -11.05 9.07 -0.58
C HIS A 74 -10.85 10.58 -0.55
N ASP A 75 -11.94 11.35 -0.42
CA ASP A 75 -11.93 12.78 -0.09
C ASP A 75 -12.76 13.12 1.17
N ASN A 76 -13.11 12.10 1.99
CA ASN A 76 -13.89 12.23 3.22
C ASN A 76 -13.38 13.31 4.22
N ALA A 77 -12.07 13.60 4.22
CA ALA A 77 -11.48 14.54 5.17
C ALA A 77 -11.72 15.99 4.74
N ILE A 78 -11.50 16.29 3.46
CA ILE A 78 -11.68 17.60 2.87
C ILE A 78 -12.22 17.40 1.45
N ASP A 79 -13.43 17.93 1.23
CA ASP A 79 -14.13 17.82 -0.06
C ASP A 79 -13.23 18.26 -1.22
N LEU A 80 -13.25 17.51 -2.32
CA LEU A 80 -12.41 17.73 -3.51
C LEU A 80 -10.90 17.54 -3.30
N ARG A 81 -10.45 17.13 -2.11
CA ARG A 81 -9.06 16.77 -1.87
C ARG A 81 -8.93 15.26 -1.68
N TYR A 82 -8.69 14.59 -2.79
CA TYR A 82 -8.42 13.16 -2.80
C TYR A 82 -7.04 12.83 -2.22
N GLU A 83 -7.05 11.95 -1.23
CA GLU A 83 -5.85 11.48 -0.53
C GLU A 83 -5.91 9.96 -0.33
N TRP A 84 -4.73 9.36 -0.15
CA TRP A 84 -4.63 7.95 0.21
C TRP A 84 -4.76 7.78 1.71
N ALA A 85 -5.78 7.06 2.18
CA ALA A 85 -5.98 6.83 3.61
C ALA A 85 -4.76 6.20 4.31
N THR A 86 -3.93 5.45 3.57
CA THR A 86 -2.76 4.75 4.10
C THR A 86 -1.57 5.66 4.42
N SER A 87 -1.41 6.77 3.71
CA SER A 87 -0.27 7.69 3.87
C SER A 87 -0.67 9.13 4.19
N GLY A 88 -1.92 9.50 3.93
CA GLY A 88 -2.38 10.89 3.93
C GLY A 88 -1.87 11.70 2.74
N GLU A 89 -1.15 11.08 1.80
CA GLU A 89 -0.63 11.78 0.62
C GLU A 89 -1.77 12.12 -0.34
N ILE A 90 -1.77 13.37 -0.83
CA ILE A 90 -2.67 13.82 -1.88
C ILE A 90 -2.35 13.07 -3.17
N PHE A 91 -3.37 12.78 -3.97
CA PHE A 91 -3.21 12.12 -5.26
C PHE A 91 -2.23 12.88 -6.17
N SER A 92 -1.08 12.27 -6.44
CA SER A 92 -0.08 12.73 -7.41
C SER A 92 -0.20 12.02 -8.77
N PHE A 93 -0.92 10.90 -8.79
CA PHE A 93 -1.26 10.11 -9.97
C PHE A 93 -2.75 9.78 -9.93
N THR A 94 -3.40 9.81 -11.09
CA THR A 94 -4.80 9.43 -11.22
C THR A 94 -5.05 8.57 -12.45
N ASN A 95 -6.06 7.70 -12.36
CA ASN A 95 -6.54 6.91 -13.48
C ASN A 95 -8.07 6.95 -13.55
N TRP A 96 -8.65 8.14 -13.45
CA TRP A 96 -10.09 8.34 -13.50
C TRP A 96 -10.71 7.77 -14.79
N GLY A 97 -11.89 7.19 -14.65
CA GLY A 97 -12.71 6.79 -15.77
C GLY A 97 -13.31 7.99 -16.52
N PRO A 98 -13.90 7.78 -17.70
CA PRO A 98 -14.58 8.83 -18.43
C PRO A 98 -15.68 9.47 -17.58
N GLY A 99 -15.60 10.79 -17.41
CA GLY A 99 -16.58 11.57 -16.65
C GLY A 99 -16.39 11.55 -15.13
N GLN A 100 -15.33 10.93 -14.62
CA GLN A 100 -15.08 10.77 -13.18
C GLN A 100 -14.01 11.74 -12.66
N PRO A 101 -14.04 12.09 -11.36
CA PRO A 101 -15.13 11.79 -10.42
C PRO A 101 -16.39 12.63 -10.75
N ASP A 102 -17.58 12.02 -10.69
CA ASP A 102 -18.85 12.71 -11.00
C ASP A 102 -19.65 13.13 -9.77
N ARG A 103 -19.26 12.67 -8.58
CA ARG A 103 -19.75 13.14 -7.28
C ARG A 103 -21.27 13.21 -7.20
N LEU A 104 -21.97 12.14 -7.58
CA LEU A 104 -23.43 12.14 -7.63
C LEU A 104 -24.02 12.56 -6.26
N ASN A 105 -24.73 13.69 -6.26
CA ASN A 105 -25.33 14.32 -5.08
C ASN A 105 -24.36 14.66 -3.94
N ASN A 106 -23.06 14.89 -4.23
CA ASN A 106 -22.01 15.15 -3.24
C ASN A 106 -21.89 14.07 -2.15
N ASN A 107 -22.16 12.80 -2.48
CA ASN A 107 -22.16 11.69 -1.51
C ASN A 107 -21.19 10.55 -1.89
N GLU A 108 -20.33 10.78 -2.87
CA GLU A 108 -19.39 9.80 -3.43
C GLU A 108 -17.98 10.17 -3.04
N HIS A 109 -17.52 9.62 -1.91
CA HIS A 109 -16.25 10.03 -1.30
C HIS A 109 -15.18 8.95 -1.31
N CYS A 110 -15.50 7.75 -1.79
CA CYS A 110 -14.61 6.59 -1.74
C CYS A 110 -14.33 6.06 -3.14
N ILE A 111 -13.09 5.67 -3.38
CA ILE A 111 -12.61 5.35 -4.72
C ILE A 111 -12.55 3.85 -4.93
N LEU A 112 -12.97 3.41 -6.12
CA LEU A 112 -12.90 2.03 -6.55
C LEU A 112 -12.24 1.89 -7.92
N ILE A 113 -11.73 0.69 -8.22
CA ILE A 113 -11.51 0.25 -9.60
C ILE A 113 -12.83 -0.28 -10.13
N TRP A 114 -13.31 0.30 -11.23
CA TRP A 114 -14.56 -0.10 -11.86
C TRP A 114 -14.37 -1.30 -12.79
N GLN A 115 -15.26 -2.28 -12.63
CA GLN A 115 -15.23 -3.55 -13.36
C GLN A 115 -15.07 -3.41 -14.90
N ASN A 116 -15.77 -2.48 -15.53
CA ASN A 116 -15.83 -2.45 -17.01
C ASN A 116 -14.60 -1.81 -17.66
N THR A 117 -13.94 -0.89 -16.97
CA THR A 117 -12.89 -0.04 -17.54
C THR A 117 -11.54 -0.25 -16.88
N TRP A 118 -11.50 -0.87 -15.69
CA TRP A 118 -10.32 -0.94 -14.82
C TRP A 118 -9.77 0.44 -14.43
N GLN A 119 -10.62 1.47 -14.53
CA GLN A 119 -10.34 2.85 -14.18
C GLN A 119 -11.04 3.22 -12.88
N TRP A 120 -10.65 4.37 -12.32
CA TRP A 120 -11.13 4.80 -11.02
C TRP A 120 -12.46 5.53 -11.13
N TYR A 121 -13.36 5.22 -10.21
CA TYR A 121 -14.65 5.87 -10.03
C TYR A 121 -14.79 6.26 -8.56
N ASP A 122 -15.55 7.30 -8.27
CA ASP A 122 -16.07 7.58 -6.94
C ASP A 122 -17.43 6.91 -6.74
N LEU A 123 -17.73 6.50 -5.51
CA LEU A 123 -18.99 5.87 -5.13
C LEU A 123 -19.24 6.10 -3.63
N PRO A 124 -20.50 6.09 -3.14
CA PRO A 124 -20.73 6.26 -1.72
C PRO A 124 -20.07 5.14 -0.94
N CYS A 125 -19.32 5.52 0.11
CA CYS A 125 -18.48 4.61 0.89
C CYS A 125 -19.24 3.43 1.51
N GLY A 126 -20.57 3.51 1.60
CA GLY A 126 -21.46 2.46 2.11
C GLY A 126 -21.73 1.30 1.14
N HIS A 127 -21.41 1.42 -0.15
CA HIS A 127 -21.61 0.36 -1.12
C HIS A 127 -20.77 -0.87 -0.80
N LYS A 128 -21.33 -2.07 -1.00
CA LYS A 128 -20.62 -3.31 -0.73
C LYS A 128 -19.95 -3.83 -2.00
N LEU A 129 -18.63 -3.92 -1.98
CA LEU A 129 -17.79 -4.37 -3.08
C LEU A 129 -16.72 -5.35 -2.58
N GLY A 130 -15.96 -5.91 -3.53
CA GLY A 130 -14.67 -6.52 -3.24
C GLY A 130 -13.61 -5.46 -2.90
N PHE A 131 -12.40 -5.91 -2.58
CA PHE A 131 -11.29 -5.02 -2.23
C PHE A 131 -9.93 -5.67 -2.49
N ILE A 132 -8.90 -4.82 -2.55
CA ILE A 132 -7.52 -5.24 -2.77
C ILE A 132 -6.67 -4.71 -1.61
N CYS A 133 -5.99 -5.60 -0.91
CA CYS A 133 -4.92 -5.24 0.03
C CYS A 133 -3.55 -5.38 -0.63
N GLU A 134 -2.63 -4.49 -0.25
CA GLU A 134 -1.21 -4.58 -0.55
C GLU A 134 -0.39 -4.81 0.72
N GLU A 135 0.83 -5.34 0.58
CA GLU A 135 1.80 -5.35 1.67
C GLU A 135 1.94 -3.97 2.30
N ASN A 136 2.01 -3.91 3.62
CA ASN A 136 2.21 -2.66 4.32
C ASN A 136 3.53 -2.01 3.85
N ARG A 137 3.42 -0.87 3.16
CA ARG A 137 4.54 -0.16 2.55
C ARG A 137 5.63 0.19 3.56
N TYR A 138 5.25 0.66 4.75
CA TYR A 138 6.19 0.99 5.82
C TYR A 138 6.97 -0.26 6.28
N ILE A 139 6.29 -1.38 6.50
CA ILE A 139 6.94 -2.64 6.88
C ILE A 139 7.89 -3.12 5.76
N LYS A 140 7.47 -3.01 4.49
CA LYS A 140 8.27 -3.40 3.33
C LYS A 140 9.54 -2.55 3.18
N GLU A 141 9.43 -1.24 3.35
CA GLU A 141 10.57 -0.32 3.31
C GLU A 141 11.53 -0.59 4.48
N LYS A 142 11.01 -0.80 5.70
CA LYS A 142 11.84 -1.14 6.86
C LYS A 142 12.49 -2.51 6.76
N ALA A 143 11.85 -3.50 6.14
CA ALA A 143 12.47 -4.78 5.86
C ALA A 143 13.68 -4.64 4.92
N LYS A 144 13.56 -3.83 3.86
CA LYS A 144 14.68 -3.54 2.94
C LYS A 144 15.83 -2.81 3.63
N GLU A 145 15.53 -1.81 4.44
CA GLU A 145 16.52 -1.09 5.25
C GLU A 145 17.25 -2.06 6.19
N LEU A 146 16.50 -2.93 6.88
CA LEU A 146 17.07 -3.94 7.77
C LEU A 146 17.97 -4.95 7.03
N GLU A 147 17.63 -5.32 5.79
CA GLU A 147 18.47 -6.19 4.96
C GLU A 147 19.80 -5.53 4.57
N ILE A 148 19.79 -4.22 4.30
CA ILE A 148 21.01 -3.45 4.02
C ILE A 148 21.88 -3.41 5.28
N LEU A 149 21.29 -3.06 6.43
CA LEU A 149 22.01 -3.00 7.71
C LEU A 149 22.60 -4.37 8.09
N LYS A 150 21.87 -5.46 7.88
CA LYS A 150 22.39 -6.83 8.12
C LYS A 150 23.62 -7.14 7.25
N LYS A 151 23.63 -6.71 5.98
CA LYS A 151 24.77 -6.90 5.08
C LYS A 151 25.97 -6.04 5.48
N GLU A 152 25.74 -4.86 6.06
CA GLU A 152 26.81 -4.01 6.59
C GLU A 152 27.43 -4.62 7.85
N CYS A 153 26.63 -5.06 8.83
CA CYS A 153 27.14 -5.74 10.02
C CYS A 153 27.96 -7.01 9.68
N GLN A 154 27.52 -7.79 8.68
CA GLN A 154 28.27 -8.97 8.24
C GLN A 154 29.64 -8.62 7.65
N LYS A 155 29.78 -7.47 6.98
CA LYS A 155 31.08 -7.01 6.48
C LYS A 155 32.01 -6.62 7.60
N ASP A 156 31.51 -5.99 8.67
CA ASP A 156 32.32 -5.65 9.84
C ASP A 156 32.82 -6.89 10.59
N ASP A 157 32.00 -7.95 10.66
CA ASP A 157 32.39 -9.25 11.22
C ASP A 157 33.48 -9.96 10.39
N ASP A 158 33.48 -9.78 9.06
CA ASP A 158 34.51 -10.32 8.18
C ASP A 158 35.78 -9.45 8.15
N VAL A 159 35.66 -8.12 8.29
CA VAL A 159 36.80 -7.21 8.55
C VAL A 159 37.45 -7.53 9.90
N GLY A 160 36.65 -7.87 10.92
CA GLY A 160 37.11 -8.34 12.23
C GLY A 160 37.85 -9.68 12.22
N LYS A 161 37.77 -10.45 11.12
CA LYS A 161 38.53 -11.69 10.91
C LYS A 161 39.83 -11.50 10.13
N SER A 162 40.07 -10.35 9.51
CA SER A 162 41.35 -10.00 8.89
C SER A 162 42.23 -9.25 9.90
N LYS A 163 43.20 -9.96 10.49
CA LYS A 163 44.04 -9.48 11.61
C LYS A 163 44.81 -8.18 11.32
N ASN A 164 44.91 -7.33 12.35
CA ASN A 164 45.91 -6.27 12.58
C ASN A 164 46.07 -5.17 11.52
N ILE A 165 45.41 -4.03 11.72
CA ILE A 165 46.04 -2.70 11.57
C ILE A 165 45.56 -1.81 12.72
N ALA A 166 46.53 -1.36 13.52
CA ALA A 166 46.36 -0.32 14.54
C ALA A 166 45.96 1.02 13.90
N LEU A 167 45.34 1.90 14.72
CA LEU A 167 44.90 3.28 14.44
C LEU A 167 43.45 3.40 13.95
N PHE A 168 42.51 3.51 14.89
CA PHE A 168 41.60 4.67 15.03
C PHE A 168 40.92 4.68 16.42
N ILE A 169 41.62 4.19 17.45
CA ILE A 169 41.28 4.46 18.85
C ILE A 169 41.96 5.79 19.19
N ASN A 170 41.33 6.93 18.87
CA ASN A 170 41.54 8.23 19.54
C ASN A 170 40.72 9.34 18.88
N SER A 171 39.42 9.38 19.15
CA SER A 171 38.69 10.65 19.31
C SER A 171 37.44 10.41 20.15
N LYS A 172 37.58 10.59 21.46
CA LYS A 172 36.42 10.72 22.35
C LYS A 172 35.62 11.96 21.90
N PRO A 173 34.29 11.87 21.69
CA PRO A 173 33.48 13.07 21.62
C PRO A 173 33.29 13.60 23.06
N THR A 174 33.83 14.78 23.34
CA THR A 174 33.49 15.55 24.53
C THR A 174 32.07 16.10 24.38
N PHE A 175 31.15 15.61 25.21
CA PHE A 175 29.85 16.23 25.43
C PHE A 175 30.02 17.40 26.41
N GLU A 176 30.02 18.64 25.91
CA GLU A 176 29.79 19.81 26.74
C GLU A 176 28.29 20.11 26.79
N TYR A 177 27.71 19.93 27.97
CA TYR A 177 26.38 20.38 28.32
C TYR A 177 26.33 21.91 28.33
N LEU A 178 25.39 22.48 27.57
CA LEU A 178 24.97 23.88 27.69
C LEU A 178 24.49 24.15 29.13
N LYS A 179 25.28 24.91 29.91
CA LYS A 179 24.78 25.59 31.10
C LYS A 179 24.01 26.83 30.64
N SER A 180 22.75 26.88 31.05
CA SER A 180 21.89 28.06 31.05
C SER A 180 22.58 29.27 31.66
N SER A 181 22.56 30.40 30.97
CA SER A 181 22.83 31.72 31.54
C SER A 181 21.51 32.48 31.63
N ASN A 182 21.16 32.83 32.87
CA ASN A 182 20.29 33.91 33.37
C ASN A 182 19.19 34.49 32.48
#